data_AF-A0A7I7MLQ5-F1
#
_entry.id   AF-A0A7I7MLQ5-F1
#
_cell.length_a   1.000
_cell.length_b   1.000
_cell.length_c   1.000
_cell.angle_alpha   90.00
_cell.angle_beta   90.00
_cell.angle_gamma   90.00
#
_symmetry.space_group_name_H-M   'P 1'
#
loop_
_entity.id
_entity.type
_entity.pdbx_description
1 polymer ?
#
loop_
_entity_poly.entity_id
_entity_poly.type
_entity_poly.pdbx_seq_one_letter_code
_entity_poly.pdbx_strand_id
1 'polypeptide(L)'
;MPGYLTEVHHVTDFAQCRKTDINNLTQACGPHHQLATSGGWRTRKRKDGTTEWIPPAHLDHGQPRTNSYFHPEKLLHDHDHDHDDEDDP
;
A
#
# COMPACT_ATOMS: atom_id res chain seq x y z
N MET A 1 -13.56 4.51 4.12
CA MET A 1 -14.14 3.17 4.33
C MET A 1 -13.85 2.73 5.75
N PRO A 2 -14.87 2.42 6.57
CA PRO A 2 -14.65 1.84 7.90
C PRO A 2 -13.99 0.46 7.79
N GLY A 3 -13.13 0.09 8.75
CA GLY A 3 -12.38 -1.18 8.71
C GLY A 3 -13.25 -2.43 8.67
N TYR A 4 -14.44 -2.40 9.30
CA TYR A 4 -15.39 -3.52 9.27
C TYR A 4 -16.07 -3.74 7.90
N LEU A 5 -15.86 -2.83 6.94
CA LEU A 5 -16.27 -2.99 5.53
C LEU A 5 -15.06 -3.23 4.61
N THR A 6 -13.99 -3.80 5.16
CA THR A 6 -12.79 -4.16 4.42
C THR A 6 -12.47 -5.64 4.56
N GLU A 7 -11.69 -6.13 3.62
CA GLU A 7 -11.09 -7.45 3.57
C GLU A 7 -9.59 -7.34 3.85
N VAL A 8 -9.01 -8.41 4.38
CA VAL A 8 -7.57 -8.51 4.64
C VAL A 8 -6.90 -9.08 3.39
N HIS A 9 -6.17 -8.22 2.68
CA HIS A 9 -5.39 -8.58 1.50
C HIS A 9 -3.95 -8.93 1.89
N HIS A 10 -3.46 -10.06 1.41
CA HIS A 10 -2.04 -10.43 1.52
C HIS A 10 -1.26 -9.79 0.38
N VAL A 11 -0.20 -9.04 0.69
CA VAL A 11 0.67 -8.41 -0.31
C VAL A 11 1.42 -9.48 -1.13
N THR A 12 1.99 -10.46 -0.43
CA THR A 12 2.44 -11.72 -1.03
C THR A 12 1.35 -12.77 -0.84
N ASP A 13 0.79 -13.30 -1.93
CA ASP A 13 -0.31 -14.26 -1.89
C ASP A 13 -0.13 -15.34 -0.82
N PHE A 14 -1.21 -15.65 -0.10
CA PHE A 14 -1.19 -16.71 0.92
C PHE A 14 -0.73 -18.06 0.36
N ALA A 15 -1.10 -18.38 -0.89
CA ALA A 15 -0.65 -19.60 -1.57
C ALA A 15 0.88 -19.70 -1.71
N GLN A 16 1.57 -18.56 -1.73
CA GLN A 16 3.02 -18.46 -1.85
C GLN A 16 3.70 -18.40 -0.48
N CYS A 17 3.23 -17.52 0.42
CA CYS A 17 3.89 -17.28 1.70
C CYS A 17 3.44 -18.23 2.83
N ARG A 18 2.22 -18.79 2.74
CA ARG A 18 1.61 -19.71 3.72
C ARG A 18 1.56 -19.20 5.15
N LYS A 19 1.67 -17.88 5.35
CA LYS A 19 1.72 -17.23 6.66
C LYS A 19 0.87 -15.97 6.65
N THR A 20 0.08 -15.80 7.70
CA THR A 20 -0.58 -14.54 8.03
C THR A 20 0.37 -13.72 8.90
N ASP A 21 0.97 -12.67 8.35
CA ASP A 21 1.95 -11.79 9.02
C ASP A 21 1.52 -10.34 8.86
N ILE A 22 1.43 -9.57 9.94
CA ILE A 22 0.96 -8.18 9.91
C ILE A 22 1.76 -7.29 8.95
N ASN A 23 3.04 -7.61 8.73
CA ASN A 23 3.90 -6.90 7.80
C ASN A 23 3.60 -7.23 6.33
N ASN A 24 2.83 -8.30 6.06
CA ASN A 24 2.41 -8.72 4.73
C ASN A 24 0.91 -8.50 4.47
N LEU A 25 0.21 -7.74 5.34
CA LEU A 25 -1.22 -7.50 5.22
C LEU A 25 -1.56 -6.04 4.93
N THR A 26 -2.68 -5.81 4.26
CA THR A 26 -3.32 -4.51 4.09
C THR A 26 -4.85 -4.66 4.10
N GLN A 27 -5.57 -3.62 4.53
CA GLN A 27 -7.03 -3.57 4.38
C GLN A 27 -7.40 -3.05 2.99
N ALA A 28 -8.37 -3.67 2.33
CA ALA A 28 -8.93 -3.25 1.05
C ALA A 28 -10.46 -3.46 1.05
N CYS A 29 -11.26 -2.60 0.40
CA CYS A 29 -12.66 -2.95 0.17
C CYS A 29 -12.75 -4.04 -0.93
N GLY A 30 -13.83 -4.82 -0.93
CA GLY A 30 -14.01 -5.92 -1.89
C GLY A 30 -13.69 -5.56 -3.35
N PRO A 31 -14.21 -4.46 -3.92
CA PRO A 31 -13.88 -4.06 -5.29
C PRO A 31 -12.38 -3.82 -5.54
N HIS A 32 -11.69 -3.14 -4.62
CA HIS A 32 -10.24 -2.91 -4.77
C HIS A 32 -9.44 -4.19 -4.52
N HIS A 33 -9.88 -5.06 -3.61
CA HIS A 33 -9.25 -6.36 -3.43
C HIS A 33 -9.35 -7.21 -4.71
N GLN A 34 -10.52 -7.20 -5.38
CA GLN A 34 -10.70 -7.86 -6.66
C GLN A 34 -9.76 -7.30 -7.74
N LEU A 35 -9.51 -5.98 -7.77
CA LEU A 35 -8.54 -5.39 -8.69
C LEU A 35 -7.10 -5.93 -8.50
N ALA A 36 -6.69 -6.20 -7.25
CA ALA A 36 -5.40 -6.83 -6.97
C ALA A 36 -5.36 -8.32 -7.37
N THR A 37 -6.49 -9.03 -7.24
CA THR A 37 -6.56 -10.47 -7.55
C THR A 37 -6.67 -10.75 -9.05
N SER A 38 -7.48 -9.99 -9.78
CA SER A 38 -7.78 -10.26 -11.21
C SER A 38 -7.72 -9.04 -12.11
N GLY A 39 -7.63 -7.83 -11.57
CA GLY A 39 -7.54 -6.58 -12.33
C GLY A 39 -6.12 -6.18 -12.75
N GLY A 40 -5.11 -6.99 -12.44
CA GLY A 40 -3.70 -6.73 -12.79
C GLY A 40 -3.01 -5.66 -11.94
N TRP A 41 -3.67 -5.21 -10.87
CA TRP A 41 -3.02 -4.35 -9.87
C TRP A 41 -2.12 -5.19 -8.98
N ARG A 42 -1.01 -4.61 -8.53
CA ARG A 42 -0.09 -5.24 -7.57
C ARG A 42 0.04 -4.36 -6.34
N THR A 43 0.20 -4.97 -5.18
CA THR A 43 0.51 -4.23 -3.96
C THR A 43 1.97 -4.43 -3.56
N ARG A 44 2.55 -3.44 -2.86
CA ARG A 44 3.90 -3.52 -2.28
C ARG A 44 3.88 -2.91 -0.89
N LYS A 45 4.49 -3.59 0.07
CA LYS A 45 4.74 -3.02 1.40
C LYS A 45 6.05 -2.23 1.40
N ARG A 46 6.03 -0.98 1.85
CA ARG A 46 7.22 -0.17 2.10
C ARG A 46 7.83 -0.49 3.47
N LYS A 47 9.08 -0.06 3.70
CA LYS A 47 9.76 -0.16 5.00
C LYS A 47 9.04 0.61 6.11
N ASP A 48 8.40 1.73 5.76
CA ASP A 48 7.58 2.57 6.65
C ASP A 48 6.20 1.96 6.99
N GLY A 49 5.90 0.75 6.49
CA GLY A 49 4.63 0.04 6.71
C GLY A 49 3.49 0.43 5.76
N THR A 50 3.68 1.45 4.92
CA THR A 50 2.69 1.89 3.92
C THR A 50 2.53 0.86 2.82
N THR A 51 1.29 0.61 2.40
CA THR A 51 0.99 -0.22 1.24
C THR A 51 0.80 0.63 0.01
N GLU A 52 1.59 0.36 -1.02
CA GLU A 52 1.42 0.92 -2.35
C GLU A 52 0.50 0.07 -3.21
N TRP A 53 -0.23 0.72 -4.11
CA TRP A 53 -1.03 0.13 -5.16
C TRP A 53 -0.44 0.52 -6.51
N ILE A 54 0.05 -0.49 -7.23
CA ILE A 54 0.76 -0.35 -8.49
C ILE A 54 -0.21 -0.79 -9.61
N PRO A 55 -0.56 0.10 -10.55
CA PRO A 55 -1.46 -0.20 -11.65
C PRO A 55 -0.83 -1.19 -12.65
N PRO A 56 -1.64 -1.85 -13.50
CA PRO A 56 -1.14 -2.49 -14.71
C PRO A 56 -0.52 -1.44 -15.65
N ALA A 57 0.46 -1.84 -16.48
CA ALA A 57 1.29 -0.91 -17.25
C ALA A 57 0.51 0.08 -18.13
N HIS A 58 -0.63 -0.32 -18.69
CA HIS A 58 -1.47 0.55 -19.53
C HIS A 58 -2.25 1.63 -18.76
N LEU A 59 -2.29 1.53 -17.42
CA LEU A 59 -2.87 2.53 -16.51
C LEU A 59 -1.79 3.21 -15.67
N ASP A 60 -0.51 3.01 -15.98
CA ASP A 60 0.59 3.63 -15.26
C ASP A 60 0.99 4.96 -15.91
N HIS A 61 0.47 6.06 -15.36
CA HIS A 61 0.70 7.42 -15.85
C HIS A 61 1.55 8.25 -14.87
N GLY A 62 2.23 7.61 -13.92
CA GLY A 62 3.02 8.29 -12.89
C GLY A 62 2.20 8.84 -11.73
N GLN A 63 0.94 8.44 -11.58
CA GLN A 63 0.13 8.81 -10.42
C GLN A 63 0.70 8.27 -9.09
N PRO A 64 0.38 8.91 -7.94
CA PRO A 64 0.77 8.44 -6.63
C PRO A 64 0.35 6.98 -6.39
N ARG A 65 1.22 6.21 -5.72
CA ARG A 65 0.97 4.81 -5.38
C ARG A 65 0.25 4.62 -4.04
N THR A 66 0.09 5.69 -3.27
CA THR A 66 -0.46 5.68 -1.93
C THR A 66 -1.69 6.58 -1.86
N ASN A 67 -2.61 6.29 -0.94
CA ASN A 67 -3.83 7.06 -0.73
C ASN A 67 -3.67 8.04 0.44
N SER A 68 -3.67 9.34 0.15
CA SER A 68 -3.57 10.41 1.16
C SER A 68 -4.93 10.90 1.68
N TYR A 69 -6.05 10.24 1.36
CA TYR A 69 -7.41 10.72 1.70
C TYR A 69 -7.60 11.03 3.20
N PHE A 70 -7.04 10.19 4.08
CA PHE A 70 -7.12 10.39 5.54
C PHE A 70 -5.89 11.12 6.12
N HIS A 71 -4.94 11.47 5.26
CA HIS A 71 -3.69 12.16 5.60
C HIS A 71 -3.39 13.26 4.57
N PRO A 72 -4.31 14.21 4.34
CA PRO A 72 -4.13 15.25 3.32
C PRO A 72 -2.90 16.13 3.59
N GLU A 73 -2.44 16.22 4.83
CA GLU A 73 -1.19 16.90 5.22
C GLU A 73 0.03 16.37 4.46
N LYS A 74 0.01 15.09 4.03
CA LYS A 74 1.09 14.49 3.24
C LYS A 74 1.18 15.03 1.81
N LEU A 75 0.18 15.73 1.33
CA LEU A 75 0.21 16.39 0.02
C LEU A 75 0.95 17.74 0.06
N LEU A 76 1.13 18.31 1.24
CA LEU A 76 1.74 19.62 1.46
C LEU A 76 3.15 19.53 2.04
N HIS A 77 3.66 18.32 2.31
CA HIS A 77 5.00 18.12 2.85
C HIS A 77 6.02 18.30 1.72
N ASP A 78 6.86 19.34 1.83
CA ASP A 78 8.02 19.49 0.96
C ASP A 78 9.01 18.37 1.26
N HIS A 79 9.47 17.69 0.21
CA HIS A 79 10.22 16.44 0.23
C HIS A 79 11.69 16.59 0.68
N ASP A 80 12.00 17.61 1.49
CA ASP A 80 13.37 18.06 1.78
C ASP A 80 13.92 17.63 3.16
N HIS A 81 13.19 16.84 3.96
CA HIS A 81 13.59 16.50 5.34
C HIS A 81 13.55 15.01 5.72
N ASP A 82 13.79 14.08 4.77
CA ASP A 82 13.94 12.65 5.09
C ASP A 82 15.42 12.20 5.16
N HIS A 83 16.33 13.07 5.62
CA HIS A 83 17.75 12.75 5.77
C HIS A 83 18.34 13.10 7.13
N ASP A 84 17.58 12.92 8.21
CA ASP A 84 18.11 13.03 9.57
C ASP A 84 17.46 11.95 10.44
N ASP A 85 17.98 10.73 10.41
CA ASP A 85 17.85 9.71 11.49
C ASP A 85 18.81 8.51 11.23
N GLU A 86 19.98 8.74 10.62
CA GLU A 86 21.14 7.84 10.70
C GLU A 86 22.25 8.54 11.50
N ASP A 87 22.04 8.71 12.81
CA ASP A 87 23.12 8.75 13.80
C ASP A 87 22.53 8.83 15.22
N ASP A 88 22.52 7.69 15.94
CA ASP A 88 22.77 7.68 17.38
C ASP A 88 23.47 6.34 17.74
N PRO A 89 24.57 6.35 18.52
CA PRO A 89 25.55 5.27 18.63
C PRO A 89 25.16 4.07 19.51
#